data_AF-A0A358D7I0-F1
#
_entry.id   AF-A0A358D7I0-F1
#
_cell.length_a   1.000
_cell.length_b   1.000
_cell.length_c   1.000
_cell.angle_alpha   90.00
_cell.angle_beta   90.00
_cell.angle_gamma   90.00
#
_symmetry.space_group_name_H-M   'P 1'
#
loop_
_entity.id
_entity.type
_entity.pdbx_description
1 polymer ?
#
loop_
_entity_poly.entity_id
_entity_poly.type
_entity_poly.pdbx_seq_one_letter_code
_entity_poly.pdbx_strand_id
1 'polypeptide(L)'
;HRRAGFGEAPVRKGFVADYRDELAALRPESHPSRSLYGEYIAWALAQVVRVAPEGVRVHLRTGRVTAIVDRGGRQELQITDAEGAASLLIVDAVILATGWLGNLPTAEETALAASVSARPDLVWVKPGNPVDQDLSRVPAGEDVIIRGLGMGFFDTVTLLTIGRGGRFVTDAASPGGLRY
;
A
#
# COMPACT_ATOMS: atom_id res chain seq x y z
N HIS A 1 16.79 -17.87 -22.97
CA HIS A 1 17.27 -16.84 -22.01
C HIS A 1 16.17 -16.47 -21.00
N ARG A 2 16.10 -17.15 -19.83
CA ARG A 2 15.40 -16.76 -18.56
C ARG A 2 14.88 -18.01 -17.83
N ARG A 3 15.78 -18.74 -17.18
CA ARG A 3 15.48 -19.64 -16.04
C ARG A 3 16.55 -19.59 -14.94
N ALA A 4 17.68 -18.94 -15.19
CA ALA A 4 18.83 -18.93 -14.28
C ALA A 4 18.67 -18.06 -13.01
N GLY A 5 17.72 -17.12 -12.96
CA GLY A 5 17.62 -16.17 -11.85
C GLY A 5 16.97 -16.69 -10.57
N PHE A 6 16.11 -17.72 -10.64
CA PHE A 6 15.35 -18.19 -9.48
C PHE A 6 16.12 -19.20 -8.61
N GLY A 7 17.21 -19.77 -9.10
CA GLY A 7 17.88 -20.90 -8.43
C GLY A 7 18.86 -20.54 -7.31
N GLU A 8 19.27 -19.28 -7.21
CA GLU A 8 20.45 -18.94 -6.40
C GLU A 8 20.16 -18.22 -5.09
N ALA A 9 18.90 -17.89 -4.83
CA ALA A 9 18.53 -17.32 -3.55
C ALA A 9 17.53 -18.16 -2.79
N PRO A 10 17.91 -18.61 -1.60
CA PRO A 10 16.97 -19.26 -0.73
C PRO A 10 15.88 -18.27 -0.33
N VAL A 11 14.64 -18.73 -0.39
CA VAL A 11 13.53 -18.12 0.35
C VAL A 11 13.77 -18.27 1.85
N ARG A 12 13.06 -17.51 2.70
CA ARG A 12 13.25 -17.64 4.15
C ARG A 12 12.95 -19.06 4.62
N LYS A 13 13.57 -19.46 5.72
CA LYS A 13 13.24 -20.71 6.39
C LYS A 13 11.75 -20.71 6.80
N GLY A 14 11.06 -21.81 6.53
CA GLY A 14 9.63 -21.96 6.83
C GLY A 14 8.68 -21.46 5.75
N PHE A 15 9.15 -20.73 4.74
CA PHE A 15 8.31 -20.14 3.68
C PHE A 15 7.30 -21.13 3.07
N VAL A 16 7.77 -22.30 2.61
CA VAL A 16 6.89 -23.30 1.99
C VAL A 16 5.87 -23.89 2.96
N ALA A 17 6.23 -24.02 4.25
CA ALA A 17 5.31 -24.53 5.25
C ALA A 17 4.21 -23.49 5.55
N ASP A 18 4.59 -22.23 5.70
CA ASP A 18 3.69 -21.14 6.09
C ASP A 18 2.70 -20.76 4.99
N TYR A 19 3.06 -20.96 3.72
CA TYR A 19 2.21 -20.60 2.56
C TYR A 19 1.76 -21.81 1.73
N ARG A 20 1.89 -23.05 2.23
CA ARG A 20 1.64 -24.28 1.45
C ARG A 20 0.31 -24.27 0.70
N ASP A 21 -0.78 -24.02 1.42
CA ASP A 21 -2.13 -24.14 0.88
C ASP A 21 -2.44 -23.00 -0.10
N GLU A 22 -1.97 -21.79 0.23
CA GLU A 22 -2.07 -20.64 -0.65
C GLU A 22 -1.32 -20.88 -1.96
N LEU A 23 -0.05 -21.34 -1.88
CA LEU A 23 0.77 -21.68 -3.03
C LEU A 23 0.13 -22.76 -3.91
N ALA A 24 -0.51 -23.76 -3.29
CA ALA A 24 -1.21 -24.83 -4.02
C ALA A 24 -2.47 -24.34 -4.76
N ALA A 25 -3.11 -23.28 -4.25
CA ALA A 25 -4.32 -22.70 -4.83
C ALA A 25 -4.04 -21.58 -5.85
N LEU A 26 -2.81 -21.03 -5.90
CA LEU A 26 -2.44 -19.93 -6.79
C LEU A 26 -2.58 -20.31 -8.27
N ARG A 27 -3.17 -19.39 -9.02
CA ARG A 27 -3.29 -19.39 -10.48
C ARG A 27 -2.64 -18.12 -11.04
N PRO A 28 -2.34 -18.05 -12.35
CA PRO A 28 -1.79 -16.84 -12.97
C PRO A 28 -2.60 -15.56 -12.71
N GLU A 29 -3.91 -15.70 -12.58
CA GLU A 29 -4.87 -14.62 -12.30
C GLU A 29 -5.14 -14.38 -10.80
N SER A 30 -4.49 -15.13 -9.90
CA SER A 30 -4.69 -14.98 -8.46
C SER A 30 -4.03 -13.73 -7.91
N HIS A 31 -4.67 -13.14 -6.90
CA HIS A 31 -4.10 -12.09 -6.07
C HIS A 31 -3.55 -12.72 -4.78
N PRO A 32 -2.22 -12.83 -4.62
CA PRO A 32 -1.65 -13.41 -3.41
C PRO A 32 -1.96 -12.54 -2.18
N SER A 33 -1.95 -13.17 -1.02
CA SER A 33 -2.01 -12.51 0.27
C SER A 33 -0.90 -11.47 0.39
N ARG A 34 -1.17 -10.41 1.16
CA ARG A 34 -0.19 -9.34 1.40
C ARG A 34 1.08 -9.88 2.06
N SER A 35 0.95 -10.88 2.92
CA SER A 35 2.08 -11.54 3.57
C SER A 35 2.94 -12.30 2.54
N LEU A 36 2.33 -13.12 1.67
CA LEU A 36 3.05 -13.83 0.61
C LEU A 36 3.73 -12.87 -0.38
N TYR A 37 3.05 -11.79 -0.77
CA TYR A 37 3.65 -10.76 -1.61
C TYR A 37 4.82 -10.03 -0.92
N GLY A 38 4.73 -9.81 0.40
CA GLY A 38 5.83 -9.26 1.20
C GLY A 38 7.09 -10.14 1.17
N GLU A 39 6.93 -11.46 1.24
CA GLU A 39 8.05 -12.41 1.11
C GLU A 39 8.73 -12.28 -0.26
N TYR A 40 7.95 -12.13 -1.33
CA TYR A 40 8.48 -11.91 -2.67
C TYR A 40 9.30 -10.63 -2.76
N ILE A 41 8.80 -9.51 -2.20
CA ILE A 41 9.55 -8.23 -2.20
C ILE A 41 10.86 -8.38 -1.43
N ALA A 42 10.83 -9.02 -0.25
CA ALA A 42 12.04 -9.25 0.55
C ALA A 42 13.06 -10.12 -0.20
N TRP A 43 12.59 -11.20 -0.84
CA TRP A 43 13.42 -12.06 -1.68
C TRP A 43 13.99 -11.30 -2.89
N ALA A 44 13.19 -10.48 -3.56
CA ALA A 44 13.61 -9.69 -4.73
C ALA A 44 14.69 -8.67 -4.35
N LEU A 45 14.55 -7.97 -3.22
CA LEU A 45 15.59 -7.08 -2.69
C LEU A 45 16.89 -7.86 -2.42
N ALA A 46 16.79 -9.02 -1.77
CA ALA A 46 17.95 -9.87 -1.53
C ALA A 46 18.63 -10.34 -2.84
N GLN A 47 17.87 -10.48 -3.94
CA GLN A 47 18.44 -10.77 -5.26
C GLN A 47 19.28 -9.62 -5.73
N VAL A 48 18.69 -8.43 -5.76
CA VAL A 48 19.32 -7.21 -6.26
C VAL A 48 20.62 -6.92 -5.50
N VAL A 49 20.61 -7.09 -4.17
CA VAL A 49 21.82 -6.91 -3.35
C VAL A 49 22.89 -7.95 -3.67
N ARG A 50 22.52 -9.23 -3.85
CA ARG A 50 23.49 -10.31 -4.09
C ARG A 50 24.16 -10.20 -5.46
N VAL A 51 23.42 -9.79 -6.49
CA VAL A 51 23.92 -9.69 -7.87
C VAL A 51 24.43 -8.29 -8.22
N ALA A 52 24.66 -7.44 -7.20
CA ALA A 52 25.20 -6.10 -7.41
C ALA A 52 26.54 -6.18 -8.18
N PRO A 53 26.72 -5.37 -9.23
CA PRO A 53 27.91 -5.42 -10.06
C PRO A 53 29.16 -4.95 -9.30
N GLU A 54 30.33 -5.29 -9.84
CA GLU A 54 31.60 -4.83 -9.30
C GLU A 54 31.64 -3.30 -9.20
N GLY A 55 32.12 -2.78 -8.06
CA GLY A 55 32.12 -1.35 -7.76
C GLY A 55 30.86 -0.83 -7.07
N VAL A 56 29.77 -1.61 -6.99
CA VAL A 56 28.56 -1.24 -6.25
C VAL A 56 28.57 -1.89 -4.87
N ARG A 57 28.41 -1.07 -3.82
CA ARG A 57 28.20 -1.54 -2.44
C ARG A 57 26.83 -1.08 -1.95
N VAL A 58 26.02 -2.03 -1.51
CA VAL A 58 24.68 -1.75 -0.96
C VAL A 58 24.73 -1.85 0.56
N HIS A 59 24.33 -0.78 1.23
CA HIS A 59 24.20 -0.74 2.69
C HIS A 59 22.72 -0.62 3.06
N LEU A 60 22.12 -1.73 3.50
CA LEU A 60 20.77 -1.71 4.06
C LEU A 60 20.84 -1.07 5.44
N ARG A 61 20.00 -0.04 5.66
CA ARG A 61 19.89 0.65 6.94
C ARG A 61 18.42 0.67 7.35
N THR A 62 18.17 0.28 8.59
CA THR A 62 16.86 0.47 9.22
C THR A 62 16.92 1.75 10.04
N GLY A 63 15.97 2.65 9.81
CA GLY A 63 15.89 3.92 10.52
C GLY A 63 14.97 4.89 9.80
N ARG A 64 14.55 5.93 10.50
CA ARG A 64 13.73 7.01 9.96
C ARG A 64 14.62 8.19 9.62
N VAL A 65 14.64 8.59 8.35
CA VAL A 65 15.21 9.89 7.96
C VAL A 65 14.23 10.98 8.43
N THR A 66 14.68 11.86 9.32
CA THR A 66 13.86 12.93 9.92
C THR A 66 14.11 14.29 9.29
N ALA A 67 15.28 14.50 8.69
CA ALA A 67 15.62 15.72 7.97
C ALA A 67 16.65 15.44 6.87
N ILE A 68 16.62 16.26 5.82
CA ILE A 68 17.61 16.32 4.75
C ILE A 68 18.02 17.79 4.63
N VAL A 69 19.32 18.08 4.76
CA VAL A 69 19.85 19.44 4.77
C VAL A 69 20.96 19.55 3.72
N ASP A 70 20.90 20.58 2.87
CA ASP A 70 22.00 20.90 1.97
C ASP A 70 23.16 21.54 2.73
N ARG A 71 24.36 20.98 2.55
CA ARG A 71 25.60 21.43 3.19
C ARG A 71 26.69 21.53 2.12
N GLY A 72 26.72 22.67 1.43
CA GLY A 72 27.81 23.00 0.50
C GLY A 72 27.89 22.04 -0.68
N GLY A 73 26.73 21.69 -1.28
CA GLY A 73 26.66 20.81 -2.44
C GLY A 73 26.59 19.32 -2.12
N ARG A 74 26.52 18.95 -0.83
CA ARG A 74 26.20 17.58 -0.37
C ARG A 74 24.95 17.58 0.48
N GLN A 75 24.30 16.42 0.57
CA GLN A 75 23.12 16.21 1.39
C GLN A 75 23.49 15.54 2.72
N GLU A 76 23.07 16.14 3.82
CA GLU A 76 23.17 15.59 5.17
C GLU A 76 21.80 15.04 5.60
N LEU A 77 21.74 13.75 5.89
CA LEU A 77 20.54 13.07 6.38
C LEU A 77 20.64 12.88 7.88
N GLN A 78 19.61 13.30 8.61
CA GLN A 78 19.42 12.96 10.02
C GLN A 78 18.60 11.68 10.11
N ILE A 79 19.12 10.66 10.79
CA ILE A 79 18.50 9.33 10.87
C ILE A 79 18.32 8.95 12.34
N THR A 80 17.11 8.55 12.72
CA THR A 80 16.80 7.97 14.02
C THR A 80 16.55 6.47 13.84
N ASP A 81 17.26 5.62 14.59
CA ASP A 81 17.02 4.17 14.57
C ASP A 81 15.80 3.76 15.41
N ALA A 82 15.56 2.46 15.55
CA ALA A 82 14.41 1.94 16.28
C ALA A 82 14.51 2.18 17.79
N GLU A 83 15.73 2.25 18.32
CA GLU A 83 16.06 2.52 19.72
C GLU A 83 16.05 4.02 20.05
N GLY A 84 15.86 4.89 19.04
CA GLY A 84 15.81 6.34 19.19
C GLY A 84 17.18 7.03 19.10
N ALA A 85 18.26 6.29 18.78
CA ALA A 85 19.56 6.89 18.61
C ALA A 85 19.63 7.67 17.30
N ALA A 86 20.16 8.89 17.38
CA ALA A 86 20.33 9.76 16.22
C ALA A 86 21.71 9.58 15.59
N SER A 87 21.76 9.56 14.26
CA SER A 87 22.97 9.52 13.46
C SER A 87 22.88 10.42 12.24
N LEU A 88 24.03 10.75 11.66
CA LEU A 88 24.13 11.55 10.45
C LEU A 88 24.71 10.72 9.30
N LEU A 89 24.21 10.94 8.10
CA LEU A 89 24.73 10.35 6.87
C LEU A 89 24.90 11.43 5.81
N ILE A 90 26.12 11.61 5.32
CA ILE A 90 26.43 12.58 4.26
C ILE A 90 26.55 11.83 2.93
N VAL A 91 25.83 12.31 1.91
CA VAL A 91 25.81 11.74 0.56
C VAL A 91 25.84 12.84 -0.50
N ASP A 92 26.29 12.51 -1.71
CA ASP A 92 26.32 13.46 -2.82
C ASP A 92 24.93 13.65 -3.46
N ALA A 93 24.03 12.66 -3.35
CA ALA A 93 22.69 12.72 -3.90
C ALA A 93 21.69 11.88 -3.09
N VAL A 94 20.41 12.28 -3.12
CA VAL A 94 19.29 11.58 -2.47
C VAL A 94 18.18 11.34 -3.48
N ILE A 95 17.67 10.10 -3.51
CA ILE A 95 16.46 9.74 -4.25
C ILE A 95 15.39 9.38 -3.22
N LEU A 96 14.26 10.08 -3.26
CA LEU A 96 13.13 9.83 -2.37
C LEU A 96 12.17 8.82 -3.02
N ALA A 97 12.03 7.67 -2.38
CA ALA A 97 11.08 6.62 -2.74
C ALA A 97 10.15 6.28 -1.55
N THR A 98 9.56 7.32 -0.94
CA THR A 98 8.79 7.23 0.32
C THR A 98 7.40 6.62 0.18
N GLY A 99 7.02 6.19 -1.03
CA GLY A 99 5.68 5.67 -1.31
C GLY A 99 4.62 6.77 -1.32
N TRP A 100 3.40 6.42 -0.92
CA TRP A 100 2.28 7.36 -0.87
C TRP A 100 2.46 8.33 0.30
N LEU A 101 2.55 9.62 -0.01
CA LEU A 101 2.54 10.69 0.98
C LEU A 101 1.13 11.29 1.03
N GLY A 102 0.64 11.53 2.25
CA GLY A 102 -0.62 12.23 2.44
C GLY A 102 -0.53 13.64 1.87
N ASN A 103 -1.47 13.98 1.01
CA ASN A 103 -1.62 15.35 0.55
C ASN A 103 -2.24 16.21 1.65
N LEU A 104 -1.87 17.49 1.68
CA LEU A 104 -2.65 18.47 2.42
C LEU A 104 -4.07 18.54 1.83
N PRO A 105 -5.10 18.69 2.67
CA PRO A 105 -6.46 18.85 2.18
C PRO A 105 -6.55 20.05 1.23
N THR A 106 -7.25 19.85 0.12
CA THR A 106 -7.66 20.93 -0.76
C THR A 106 -8.68 21.85 -0.06
N ALA A 107 -8.88 23.05 -0.62
CA ALA A 107 -9.91 23.97 -0.13
C ALA A 107 -11.31 23.33 -0.18
N GLU A 108 -11.61 22.56 -1.22
CA GLU A 108 -12.88 21.85 -1.36
C GLU A 108 -13.06 20.76 -0.30
N GLU A 109 -12.03 19.93 -0.05
CA GLU A 109 -12.06 18.91 0.99
C GLU A 109 -12.21 19.52 2.38
N THR A 110 -11.58 20.67 2.60
CA THR A 110 -11.72 21.44 3.85
C THR A 110 -13.15 21.95 4.03
N ALA A 111 -13.75 22.54 2.99
CA ALA A 111 -15.13 23.01 3.03
C ALA A 111 -16.14 21.87 3.23
N LEU A 112 -15.91 20.72 2.58
CA LEU A 112 -16.74 19.53 2.75
C LEU A 112 -16.62 18.94 4.16
N ALA A 113 -15.40 18.83 4.69
CA ALA A 113 -15.17 18.38 6.06
C ALA A 113 -15.87 19.31 7.07
N ALA A 114 -15.79 20.62 6.89
CA ALA A 114 -16.50 21.59 7.72
C ALA A 114 -18.03 21.40 7.62
N SER A 115 -18.57 21.23 6.42
CA SER A 115 -20.00 21.02 6.20
C SER A 115 -20.52 19.74 6.87
N VAL A 116 -19.76 18.63 6.77
CA VAL A 116 -20.13 17.37 7.42
C VAL A 116 -19.96 17.44 8.94
N SER A 117 -18.99 18.20 9.45
CA SER A 117 -18.83 18.36 10.91
C SER A 117 -20.05 19.01 11.59
N ALA A 118 -20.85 19.77 10.84
CA ALA A 118 -22.13 20.31 11.30
C ALA A 118 -23.30 19.31 11.23
N ARG A 119 -23.06 18.10 10.71
CA ARG A 119 -24.04 17.04 10.44
C ARG A 119 -23.55 15.72 11.05
N PRO A 120 -23.71 15.53 12.38
CA PRO A 120 -23.19 14.34 13.07
C PRO A 120 -23.87 13.03 12.64
N ASP A 121 -25.01 13.13 11.94
CA ASP A 121 -25.72 12.03 11.29
C ASP A 121 -24.99 11.47 10.06
N LEU A 122 -24.06 12.22 9.47
CA LEU A 122 -23.34 11.82 8.27
C LEU A 122 -21.97 11.22 8.58
N VAL A 123 -21.63 10.16 7.85
CA VAL A 123 -20.30 9.52 7.92
C VAL A 123 -19.44 10.04 6.77
N TRP A 124 -18.46 10.87 7.11
CA TRP A 124 -17.39 11.24 6.17
C TRP A 124 -16.20 10.28 6.30
N VAL A 125 -15.92 9.57 5.21
CA VAL A 125 -14.67 8.83 5.00
C VAL A 125 -13.79 9.69 4.11
N LYS A 126 -12.75 10.30 4.70
CA LYS A 126 -11.84 11.19 3.97
C LYS A 126 -11.03 10.45 2.91
N PRO A 127 -10.61 11.12 1.83
CA PRO A 127 -9.57 10.61 0.94
C PRO A 127 -8.31 10.26 1.74
N GLY A 128 -7.69 9.14 1.39
CA GLY A 128 -6.52 8.64 2.10
C GLY A 128 -5.92 7.44 1.38
N ASN A 129 -4.89 6.86 1.99
CA ASN A 129 -4.38 5.56 1.55
C ASN A 129 -5.53 4.53 1.58
N PRO A 130 -5.86 3.86 0.46
CA PRO A 130 -6.97 2.92 0.40
C PRO A 130 -6.93 1.83 1.47
N VAL A 131 -5.73 1.44 1.92
CA VAL A 131 -5.55 0.43 2.98
C VAL A 131 -5.93 0.96 4.37
N ASP A 132 -5.82 2.27 4.59
CA ASP A 132 -6.04 2.91 5.88
C ASP A 132 -7.44 3.55 5.98
N GLN A 133 -8.23 3.53 4.90
CA GLN A 133 -9.59 4.09 4.90
C GLN A 133 -10.54 3.18 5.68
N ASP A 134 -11.03 3.68 6.81
CA ASP A 134 -12.00 2.96 7.64
C ASP A 134 -13.43 3.09 7.08
N LEU A 135 -13.77 2.19 6.17
CA LEU A 135 -15.12 2.05 5.63
C LEU A 135 -16.09 1.35 6.58
N SER A 136 -15.64 0.78 7.71
CA SER A 136 -16.53 0.09 8.67
C SER A 136 -17.52 1.06 9.32
N ARG A 137 -17.19 2.35 9.36
CA ARG A 137 -18.02 3.43 9.89
C ARG A 137 -19.30 3.66 9.09
N VAL A 138 -19.34 3.27 7.81
CA VAL A 138 -20.52 3.44 6.96
C VAL A 138 -21.57 2.40 7.40
N PRO A 139 -22.77 2.80 7.87
CA PRO A 139 -23.78 1.86 8.34
C PRO A 139 -24.31 0.97 7.21
N ALA A 140 -24.92 -0.16 7.57
CA ALA A 140 -25.55 -1.04 6.59
C ALA A 140 -26.91 -0.48 6.14
N GLY A 141 -27.23 -0.60 4.85
CA GLY A 141 -28.54 -0.20 4.31
C GLY A 141 -28.72 1.29 4.04
N GLU A 142 -27.70 2.11 4.28
CA GLU A 142 -27.73 3.56 4.04
C GLU A 142 -27.33 3.91 2.60
N ASP A 143 -27.83 5.03 2.12
CA ASP A 143 -27.43 5.61 0.83
C ASP A 143 -26.00 6.19 0.94
N VAL A 144 -25.13 5.78 0.01
CA VAL A 144 -23.72 6.20 0.00
C VAL A 144 -23.42 6.97 -1.28
N ILE A 145 -22.87 8.18 -1.13
CA ILE A 145 -22.29 8.94 -2.24
C ILE A 145 -20.78 8.72 -2.23
N ILE A 146 -20.25 8.19 -3.34
CA ILE A 146 -18.81 8.04 -3.55
C ILE A 146 -18.36 9.09 -4.58
N ARG A 147 -17.38 9.92 -4.21
CA ARG A 147 -16.82 10.93 -5.11
C ARG A 147 -15.57 10.37 -5.81
N GLY A 148 -15.65 10.20 -7.13
CA GLY A 148 -14.57 9.70 -7.98
C GLY A 148 -14.89 8.31 -8.57
N LEU A 149 -14.28 7.99 -9.71
CA LEU A 149 -14.53 6.75 -10.47
C LEU A 149 -13.24 5.96 -10.79
N GLY A 150 -12.17 6.21 -10.03
CA GLY A 150 -10.89 5.50 -10.17
C GLY A 150 -10.87 4.14 -9.46
N MET A 151 -9.71 3.48 -9.36
CA MET A 151 -9.58 2.15 -8.73
C MET A 151 -10.20 2.08 -7.32
N GLY A 152 -9.99 3.11 -6.48
CA GLY A 152 -10.57 3.15 -5.13
C GLY A 152 -12.10 3.18 -5.08
N PHE A 153 -12.78 3.58 -6.17
CA PHE A 153 -14.23 3.48 -6.27
C PHE A 153 -14.69 2.02 -6.26
N PHE A 154 -14.05 1.17 -7.07
CA PHE A 154 -14.39 -0.26 -7.14
C PHE A 154 -14.06 -0.99 -5.84
N ASP A 155 -12.95 -0.62 -5.18
CA ASP A 155 -12.63 -1.14 -3.85
C ASP A 155 -13.71 -0.76 -2.84
N THR A 156 -14.12 0.51 -2.83
CA THR A 156 -15.16 1.00 -1.92
C THR A 156 -16.50 0.30 -2.17
N VAL A 157 -16.92 0.19 -3.43
CA VAL A 157 -18.14 -0.56 -3.79
C VAL A 157 -18.01 -2.00 -3.33
N THR A 158 -16.92 -2.69 -3.63
CA THR A 158 -16.71 -4.09 -3.25
C THR A 158 -16.74 -4.27 -1.73
N LEU A 159 -16.03 -3.43 -0.97
CA LEU A 159 -15.96 -3.51 0.50
C LEU A 159 -17.28 -3.16 1.18
N LEU A 160 -18.07 -2.22 0.65
CA LEU A 160 -19.39 -1.88 1.18
C LEU A 160 -20.49 -2.85 0.71
N THR A 161 -20.21 -3.70 -0.28
CA THR A 161 -21.17 -4.66 -0.82
C THR A 161 -20.79 -6.11 -0.52
N ILE A 162 -20.08 -6.77 -1.44
CA ILE A 162 -19.65 -8.16 -1.33
C ILE A 162 -18.80 -8.40 -0.07
N GLY A 163 -17.94 -7.45 0.28
CA GLY A 163 -17.11 -7.49 1.49
C GLY A 163 -17.90 -7.56 2.80
N ARG A 164 -19.21 -7.25 2.76
CA ARG A 164 -20.15 -7.37 3.90
C ARG A 164 -21.13 -8.54 3.75
N GLY A 165 -20.85 -9.48 2.84
CA GLY A 165 -21.69 -10.64 2.57
C GLY A 165 -22.79 -10.40 1.52
N GLY A 166 -22.80 -9.22 0.88
CA GLY A 166 -23.68 -8.93 -0.24
C GLY A 166 -23.38 -9.74 -1.49
N ARG A 167 -24.32 -9.78 -2.43
CA ARG A 167 -24.15 -10.48 -3.70
C ARG A 167 -24.89 -9.76 -4.82
N PHE A 168 -24.23 -9.62 -5.97
CA PHE A 168 -24.92 -9.22 -7.19
C PHE A 168 -25.65 -10.42 -7.76
N VAL A 169 -26.95 -10.27 -7.99
CA VAL A 169 -27.80 -11.26 -8.67
C VAL A 169 -28.14 -10.77 -10.06
N THR A 170 -28.18 -11.70 -11.02
CA THR A 170 -28.66 -11.39 -12.37
C THR A 170 -30.13 -10.97 -12.34
N ASP A 171 -30.42 -9.84 -12.95
CA ASP A 171 -31.76 -9.29 -13.08
C ASP A 171 -31.90 -8.62 -14.45
N ALA A 172 -32.58 -9.30 -15.37
CA ALA A 172 -32.77 -8.83 -16.74
C ALA A 172 -33.65 -7.58 -16.85
N ALA A 173 -34.39 -7.22 -15.79
CA ALA A 173 -35.18 -6.00 -15.74
C ALA A 173 -34.37 -4.79 -15.24
N SER A 174 -33.19 -5.01 -14.65
CA SER A 174 -32.27 -3.95 -14.27
C SER A 174 -31.52 -3.42 -15.50
N PRO A 175 -31.32 -2.10 -15.66
CA PRO A 175 -30.56 -1.52 -16.78
C PRO A 175 -29.16 -2.09 -16.98
N GLY A 176 -28.54 -2.63 -15.93
CA GLY A 176 -27.22 -3.25 -15.97
C GLY A 176 -27.22 -4.79 -15.95
N GLY A 177 -28.39 -5.43 -16.04
CA GLY A 177 -28.52 -6.89 -15.96
C GLY A 177 -28.23 -7.50 -14.58
N LEU A 178 -27.98 -6.65 -13.58
CA LEU A 178 -27.64 -7.04 -12.21
C LEU A 178 -28.43 -6.20 -11.21
N ARG A 179 -28.81 -6.83 -10.10
CA ARG A 179 -29.37 -6.18 -8.91
C ARG A 179 -28.52 -6.57 -7.70
N TYR A 180 -28.31 -5.61 -6.82
CA TYR A 180 -27.70 -5.84 -5.51
C TYR A 180 -28.79 -6.18 -4.48
#